data_AF-A0A1Q3HX31-F1
#
_entry.id   AF-A0A1Q3HX31-F1
#
_cell.length_a   1.000
_cell.length_b   1.000
_cell.length_c   1.000
_cell.angle_alpha   90.00
_cell.angle_beta   90.00
_cell.angle_gamma   90.00
#
_symmetry.space_group_name_H-M   'P 1'
#
loop_
_entity.id
_entity.type
_entity.pdbx_description
1 polymer ?
#
loop_
_entity_poly.entity_id
_entity_poly.type
_entity_poly.pdbx_seq_one_letter_code
_entity_poly.pdbx_strand_id
1 'polypeptide(L)'
;MVPSVPKTFAWMAPRVPEALVPRRTMARFKPLTRRLPSLRNFSFECRLDAETAQVDFIGTLTPAWGGEELAREMGAAPPERSGPLWDGVRAFCAGWAPEGSPLHAEVPCIWLEFDHDRPAPHEPQPFTTVCVQPDYAHRRLTRGALPEGHPIRRTVWRSLELLGQGPLEPEVRRALARCFEAIPTGGALSHVAPTYVRGTRSIRLVLTMPSRKVWAYLSRLGWPGRRADVARMLEPFQSSSEVELYLDVADGLLPSVGIGIGLLEPDEPRIPFLFERLISWGICTPEKRDGVVAWLGEDERVLLPGLRVPSQLLRWAMIKLVHRPGRPLEAKVYPEFHVRPAYFD
;
A
#
# COMPACT_ATOMS: atom_id res chain seq x y z
N MET A 1 22.31 -9.53 -8.08
CA MET A 1 22.45 -8.08 -8.29
C MET A 1 21.05 -7.51 -8.40
N VAL A 2 20.70 -6.54 -7.56
CA VAL A 2 19.36 -5.93 -7.54
C VAL A 2 19.30 -4.87 -8.65
N PRO A 3 18.25 -4.83 -9.48
CA PRO A 3 18.01 -3.73 -10.41
C PRO A 3 17.98 -2.38 -9.68
N SER A 4 18.73 -1.38 -10.14
CA SER A 4 18.61 -0.04 -9.55
C SER A 4 17.26 0.57 -9.92
N VAL A 5 16.59 1.25 -8.98
CA VAL A 5 15.28 1.90 -9.21
C VAL A 5 15.28 2.74 -10.47
N PRO A 6 16.30 3.58 -10.77
CA PRO A 6 16.30 4.36 -12.01
C PRO A 6 16.27 3.52 -13.28
N LYS A 7 16.92 2.36 -13.30
CA LYS A 7 16.97 1.48 -14.47
C LYS A 7 15.65 0.73 -14.65
N THR A 8 15.11 0.15 -13.57
CA THR A 8 13.79 -0.50 -13.61
C THR A 8 12.71 0.50 -13.97
N PHE A 9 12.74 1.71 -13.40
CA PHE A 9 11.84 2.79 -13.75
C PHE A 9 11.93 3.18 -15.22
N ALA A 10 13.13 3.40 -15.75
CA ALA A 10 13.30 3.73 -17.17
C ALA A 10 12.75 2.62 -18.11
N TRP A 11 12.81 1.36 -17.68
CA TRP A 11 12.27 0.23 -18.43
C TRP A 11 10.74 0.10 -18.29
N MET A 12 10.19 0.31 -17.09
CA MET A 12 8.76 0.18 -16.82
C MET A 12 7.94 1.38 -17.29
N ALA A 13 8.48 2.59 -17.14
CA ALA A 13 7.75 3.84 -17.41
C ALA A 13 7.09 3.91 -18.80
N PRO A 14 7.73 3.48 -19.90
CA PRO A 14 7.10 3.47 -21.22
C PRO A 14 5.96 2.45 -21.38
N ARG A 15 5.83 1.48 -20.47
CA ARG A 15 4.83 0.40 -20.50
C ARG A 15 3.58 0.73 -19.69
N VAL A 16 3.65 1.74 -18.82
CA VAL A 16 2.50 2.18 -18.03
C VAL A 16 1.58 3.00 -18.95
N PRO A 17 0.30 2.65 -19.08
CA PRO A 17 -0.62 3.36 -19.96
C PRO A 17 -0.75 4.84 -19.59
N GLU A 18 -0.70 5.71 -20.60
CA GLU A 18 -0.75 7.17 -20.42
C GLU A 18 -2.06 7.65 -19.79
N ALA A 19 -3.15 6.91 -20.02
CA ALA A 19 -4.42 7.12 -19.34
C ALA A 19 -4.28 7.00 -17.80
N LEU A 20 -3.46 6.08 -17.30
CA LEU A 20 -3.23 5.92 -15.87
C LEU A 20 -2.23 6.95 -15.35
N VAL A 21 -1.06 7.04 -15.99
CA VAL A 21 0.01 7.95 -15.61
C VAL A 21 0.41 8.82 -16.80
N PRO A 22 -0.04 10.09 -16.85
CA PRO A 22 0.31 10.99 -17.95
C PRO A 22 1.82 11.15 -18.10
N ARG A 23 2.33 11.27 -19.34
CA ARG A 23 3.78 11.40 -19.62
C ARG A 23 4.46 12.51 -18.83
N ARG A 24 3.76 13.65 -18.65
CA ARG A 24 4.23 14.78 -17.84
C ARG A 24 4.42 14.41 -16.37
N THR A 25 3.55 13.58 -15.82
CA THR A 25 3.62 13.09 -14.44
C THR A 25 4.74 12.06 -14.31
N MET A 26 4.83 11.13 -15.27
CA MET A 26 5.92 10.15 -15.34
C MET A 26 7.30 10.82 -15.37
N ALA A 27 7.47 11.88 -16.15
CA ALA A 27 8.72 12.64 -16.24
C ALA A 27 9.14 13.26 -14.89
N ARG A 28 8.18 13.62 -14.03
CA ARG A 28 8.43 14.18 -12.68
C ARG A 28 8.89 13.13 -11.67
N PHE A 29 8.57 11.86 -11.86
CA PHE A 29 9.07 10.78 -10.99
C PHE A 29 10.50 10.36 -11.32
N LYS A 30 11.00 10.63 -12.54
CA LYS A 30 12.35 10.26 -12.93
C LYS A 30 13.43 10.84 -11.99
N PRO A 31 13.42 12.13 -11.60
CA PRO A 31 14.32 12.65 -10.56
C PRO A 31 14.10 12.01 -9.19
N LEU A 32 12.85 11.70 -8.82
CA LEU A 32 12.52 11.06 -7.55
C LEU A 32 13.22 9.71 -7.42
N THR A 33 13.23 8.89 -8.48
CA THR A 33 13.89 7.56 -8.46
C THR A 33 15.38 7.57 -8.12
N ARG A 34 16.08 8.70 -8.28
CA ARG A 34 17.48 8.86 -7.88
C ARG A 34 17.63 9.22 -6.39
N ARG A 35 16.56 9.74 -5.79
CA ARG A 35 16.49 10.16 -4.38
C ARG A 35 15.87 9.09 -3.49
N LEU A 36 15.18 8.11 -4.06
CA LEU A 36 14.61 6.97 -3.33
C LEU A 36 15.69 5.93 -3.01
N PRO A 37 15.53 5.16 -1.92
CA PRO A 37 16.41 4.02 -1.66
C PRO A 37 16.30 2.97 -2.75
N SER A 38 17.17 1.96 -2.74
CA SER A 38 17.07 0.80 -3.63
C SER A 38 15.75 0.04 -3.41
N LEU A 39 14.72 0.37 -4.19
CA LEU A 39 13.42 -0.27 -4.25
C LEU A 39 13.44 -1.40 -5.28
N ARG A 40 12.97 -2.59 -4.92
CA ARG A 40 12.87 -3.72 -5.85
C ARG A 40 11.61 -3.63 -6.70
N ASN A 41 10.51 -3.26 -6.08
CA ASN A 41 9.20 -3.11 -6.70
C ASN A 41 8.70 -1.70 -6.44
N PHE A 42 8.00 -1.15 -7.42
CA PHE A 42 7.25 0.08 -7.26
C PHE A 42 5.95 -0.01 -8.05
N SER A 43 5.03 0.86 -7.69
CA SER A 43 3.75 1.03 -8.36
C SER A 43 3.39 2.51 -8.33
N PHE A 44 2.23 2.82 -8.88
CA PHE A 44 1.65 4.14 -8.88
C PHE A 44 0.26 4.06 -8.26
N GLU A 45 -0.14 5.02 -7.44
CA GLU A 45 -1.53 5.16 -7.03
C GLU A 45 -2.22 6.14 -7.97
N CYS A 46 -3.08 5.64 -8.86
CA CYS A 46 -3.74 6.45 -9.89
C CYS A 46 -5.23 6.63 -9.56
N ARG A 47 -5.74 7.85 -9.68
CA ARG A 47 -7.19 8.09 -9.61
C ARG A 47 -7.83 7.70 -10.93
N LEU A 48 -9.05 7.17 -10.85
CA LEU A 48 -9.80 6.68 -12.00
C LEU A 48 -10.81 7.70 -12.52
N ASP A 49 -11.14 8.74 -11.75
CA ASP A 49 -11.98 9.85 -12.24
C ASP A 49 -11.23 10.75 -13.23
N ALA A 50 -12.00 11.55 -13.98
CA ALA A 50 -11.49 12.44 -15.02
C ALA A 50 -10.81 13.70 -14.47
N GLU A 51 -11.21 14.15 -13.28
CA GLU A 51 -10.87 15.46 -12.74
C GLU A 51 -9.49 15.44 -12.05
N THR A 52 -9.07 14.27 -11.58
CA THR A 52 -7.89 14.13 -10.74
C THR A 52 -6.69 13.58 -11.50
N ALA A 53 -5.74 14.45 -11.82
CA ALA A 53 -4.46 14.07 -12.42
C ALA A 53 -3.39 13.61 -11.40
N GLN A 54 -3.76 13.50 -10.12
CA GLN A 54 -2.85 13.07 -9.06
C GLN A 54 -2.44 11.60 -9.25
N VAL A 55 -1.14 11.36 -9.17
CA VAL A 55 -0.55 10.02 -9.16
C VAL A 55 0.44 10.02 -8.02
N ASP A 56 0.39 9.05 -7.12
CA ASP A 56 1.41 8.92 -6.06
C ASP A 56 2.39 7.80 -6.42
N PHE A 57 3.63 7.91 -5.98
CA PHE A 57 4.65 6.88 -6.21
C PHE A 57 4.76 6.01 -4.96
N ILE A 58 4.70 4.68 -5.12
CA ILE A 58 4.84 3.75 -4.01
C ILE A 58 5.92 2.72 -4.32
N GLY A 59 6.75 2.37 -3.33
CA GLY A 59 7.73 1.30 -3.49
C GLY A 59 7.89 0.42 -2.28
N THR A 60 8.27 -0.83 -2.52
CA THR A 60 8.44 -1.86 -1.49
C THR A 60 9.90 -2.10 -1.16
N LEU A 61 10.16 -2.32 0.13
CA LEU A 61 11.43 -2.80 0.66
C LEU A 61 11.19 -4.10 1.42
N THR A 62 12.15 -5.02 1.38
CA THR A 62 12.16 -6.24 2.22
C THR A 62 13.46 -6.30 3.02
N PRO A 63 13.56 -7.15 4.08
CA PRO A 63 14.79 -7.25 4.85
C PRO A 63 15.97 -7.66 3.96
N ALA A 64 15.75 -8.69 3.13
CA ALA A 64 16.74 -9.20 2.18
C ALA A 64 17.12 -8.21 1.05
N TRP A 65 16.23 -7.26 0.73
CA TRP A 65 16.37 -6.40 -0.45
C TRP A 65 15.98 -4.96 -0.15
N GLY A 66 16.78 -4.31 0.69
CA GLY A 66 16.65 -2.89 0.98
C GLY A 66 16.80 -2.56 2.46
N GLY A 67 16.62 -3.50 3.39
CA GLY A 67 16.82 -3.25 4.82
C GLY A 67 18.25 -2.78 5.15
N GLU A 68 19.24 -3.61 4.82
CA GLU A 68 20.66 -3.28 5.06
C GLU A 68 21.17 -2.16 4.16
N GLU A 69 20.73 -2.11 2.90
CA GLU A 69 21.13 -1.07 1.96
C GLU A 69 20.56 0.28 2.36
N LEU A 70 19.29 0.36 2.78
CA LEU A 70 18.70 1.57 3.34
C LEU A 70 19.34 1.91 4.68
N ALA A 71 19.58 0.95 5.59
CA ALA A 71 20.28 1.24 6.85
C ALA A 71 21.68 1.84 6.60
N ARG A 72 22.43 1.31 5.62
CA ARG A 72 23.75 1.79 5.21
C ARG A 72 23.70 3.12 4.47
N GLU A 73 22.80 3.27 3.49
CA GLU A 73 22.57 4.52 2.76
C GLU A 73 22.13 5.64 3.70
N MET A 74 21.34 5.32 4.72
CA MET A 74 20.80 6.31 5.63
C MET A 74 21.80 6.75 6.72
N GLY A 75 22.87 5.98 6.96
CA GLY A 75 24.02 6.43 7.75
C GLY A 75 24.89 7.46 7.01
N ALA A 76 24.80 7.49 5.68
CA ALA A 76 25.45 8.45 4.79
C ALA A 76 24.43 9.28 4.00
N ALA A 77 23.22 9.46 4.56
CA ALA A 77 22.06 9.94 3.81
C ALA A 77 22.35 11.30 3.17
N PRO A 78 21.99 11.48 1.89
CA PRO A 78 22.08 12.79 1.26
C PRO A 78 21.10 13.75 1.97
N PRO A 79 21.41 15.07 2.05
CA PRO A 79 20.62 16.06 2.80
C PRO A 79 19.11 16.02 2.54
N GLU A 80 18.73 15.56 1.36
CA GLU A 80 17.38 15.44 0.83
C GLU A 80 16.46 14.42 1.52
N ARG A 81 16.96 13.65 2.51
CA ARG A 81 16.21 12.67 3.32
C ARG A 81 16.24 13.06 4.80
N SER A 82 15.84 14.30 5.09
CA SER A 82 15.91 14.88 6.43
C SER A 82 14.52 15.04 7.07
N GLY A 83 14.51 15.25 8.39
CA GLY A 83 13.30 15.52 9.15
C GLY A 83 12.64 14.31 9.80
N PRO A 84 11.62 14.54 10.65
CA PRO A 84 11.15 13.56 11.63
C PRO A 84 10.58 12.27 11.01
N LEU A 85 10.00 12.35 9.81
CA LEU A 85 9.46 11.18 9.11
C LEU A 85 10.59 10.27 8.61
N TRP A 86 11.64 10.86 8.04
CA TRP A 86 12.83 10.12 7.64
C TRP A 86 13.62 9.62 8.84
N ASP A 87 13.66 10.36 9.96
CA ASP A 87 14.26 9.91 11.23
C ASP A 87 13.54 8.64 11.74
N GLY A 88 12.20 8.63 11.68
CA GLY A 88 11.37 7.46 11.98
C GLY A 88 11.71 6.26 11.11
N VAL A 89 11.80 6.45 9.79
CA VAL A 89 12.21 5.39 8.85
C VAL A 89 13.62 4.88 9.20
N ARG A 90 14.57 5.76 9.55
CA ARG A 90 15.93 5.35 9.96
C ARG A 90 15.91 4.49 11.21
N ALA A 91 15.21 4.92 12.25
CA ALA A 91 15.12 4.17 13.49
C ALA A 91 14.44 2.81 13.28
N PHE A 92 13.40 2.76 12.46
CA PHE A 92 12.75 1.52 12.07
C PHE A 92 13.74 0.58 11.37
N CYS A 93 14.42 1.05 10.32
CA CYS A 93 15.35 0.25 9.55
C CYS A 93 16.57 -0.21 10.36
N ALA A 94 17.07 0.60 11.30
CA ALA A 94 18.14 0.17 12.21
C ALA A 94 17.72 -1.02 13.09
N GLY A 95 16.45 -1.10 13.48
CA GLY A 95 15.89 -2.22 14.23
C GLY A 95 15.40 -3.40 13.38
N TRP A 96 15.25 -3.21 12.07
CA TRP A 96 14.66 -4.18 11.13
C TRP A 96 15.67 -4.84 10.20
N ALA A 97 16.72 -4.13 9.79
CA ALA A 97 17.71 -4.63 8.85
C ALA A 97 18.52 -5.84 9.37
N PRO A 98 19.02 -5.85 10.63
CA PRO A 98 19.88 -6.94 11.08
C PRO A 98 19.16 -8.29 11.12
N GLU A 99 19.74 -9.34 10.52
CA GLU A 99 19.14 -10.69 10.39
C GLU A 99 18.72 -11.33 11.72
N GLY A 100 19.40 -10.98 12.83
CA GLY A 100 19.07 -11.48 14.17
C GLY A 100 18.02 -10.66 14.94
N SER A 101 17.51 -9.57 14.37
CA SER A 101 16.55 -8.70 15.08
C SER A 101 15.13 -9.29 15.04
N PRO A 102 14.30 -9.11 16.09
CA PRO A 102 12.91 -9.56 16.07
C PRO A 102 12.10 -8.98 14.90
N LEU A 103 12.32 -7.71 14.55
CA LEU A 103 11.60 -7.09 13.43
C LEU A 103 11.98 -7.71 12.09
N HIS A 104 13.24 -8.12 11.88
CA HIS A 104 13.66 -8.79 10.64
C HIS A 104 12.83 -10.06 10.39
N ALA A 105 12.57 -10.84 11.44
CA ALA A 105 11.78 -12.06 11.35
C ALA A 105 10.27 -11.82 11.23
N GLU A 106 9.76 -10.73 11.81
CA GLU A 106 8.33 -10.47 11.94
C GLU A 106 7.74 -9.57 10.85
N VAL A 107 8.56 -8.69 10.26
CA VAL A 107 8.15 -7.72 9.23
C VAL A 107 8.77 -8.13 7.88
N PRO A 108 7.99 -8.73 6.96
CA PRO A 108 8.54 -9.19 5.68
C PRO A 108 8.76 -8.06 4.69
N CYS A 109 8.08 -6.93 4.86
CA CYS A 109 8.24 -5.77 4.00
C CYS A 109 7.71 -4.47 4.63
N ILE A 110 8.18 -3.35 4.09
CA ILE A 110 7.58 -2.03 4.26
C ILE A 110 7.32 -1.40 2.90
N TRP A 111 6.35 -0.50 2.84
CA TRP A 111 6.04 0.33 1.69
C TRP A 111 6.33 1.80 2.00
N LEU A 112 6.95 2.49 1.05
CA LEU A 112 7.14 3.94 1.10
C LEU A 112 6.32 4.56 -0.03
N GLU A 113 5.30 5.32 0.34
CA GLU A 113 4.44 6.07 -0.57
C GLU A 113 4.80 7.57 -0.51
N PHE A 114 4.80 8.23 -1.67
CA PHE A 114 5.18 9.62 -1.84
C PHE A 114 4.06 10.37 -2.58
N ASP A 115 3.32 11.17 -1.82
CA ASP A 115 2.21 11.99 -2.33
C ASP A 115 2.74 13.05 -3.32
N HIS A 116 2.25 13.06 -4.57
CA HIS A 116 2.75 13.96 -5.62
C HIS A 116 2.04 15.32 -5.71
N ASP A 117 0.95 15.51 -4.97
CA ASP A 117 0.14 16.74 -5.00
C ASP A 117 0.79 17.95 -4.31
N ARG A 118 1.94 17.77 -3.64
CA ARG A 118 2.64 18.86 -2.94
C ARG A 118 3.58 19.60 -3.90
N PRO A 119 3.48 20.94 -4.00
CA PRO A 119 4.38 21.71 -4.85
C PRO A 119 5.85 21.54 -4.42
N ALA A 120 6.72 21.26 -5.39
CA ALA A 120 8.17 21.36 -5.25
C ALA A 120 8.52 22.79 -4.77
N PRO A 121 9.49 22.98 -3.85
CA PRO A 121 10.74 22.23 -3.78
C PRO A 121 10.88 21.27 -2.58
N HIS A 122 9.82 21.04 -1.81
CA HIS A 122 9.92 20.28 -0.57
C HIS A 122 10.31 18.80 -0.80
N GLU A 123 11.16 18.30 0.08
CA GLU A 123 11.66 16.92 0.07
C GLU A 123 10.50 15.91 0.05
N PRO A 124 10.60 14.82 -0.72
CA PRO A 124 9.59 13.78 -0.73
C PRO A 124 9.53 13.14 0.66
N GLN A 125 8.42 13.34 1.35
CA GLN A 125 8.20 12.80 2.68
C GLN A 125 7.53 11.43 2.57
N PRO A 126 8.05 10.39 3.24
CA PRO A 126 7.51 9.04 3.12
C PRO A 126 6.24 8.88 3.96
N PHE A 127 5.19 8.34 3.34
CA PHE A 127 4.13 7.65 4.05
C PHE A 127 4.52 6.18 4.18
N THR A 128 4.97 5.78 5.36
CA THR A 128 5.53 4.44 5.60
C THR A 128 4.47 3.48 6.12
N THR A 129 4.25 2.39 5.38
CA THR A 129 3.33 1.31 5.76
C THR A 129 4.13 0.04 6.07
N VAL A 130 3.89 -0.56 7.23
CA VAL A 130 4.60 -1.74 7.72
C VAL A 130 3.72 -2.97 7.62
N CYS A 131 4.20 -4.03 6.96
CA CYS A 131 3.54 -5.33 6.98
C CYS A 131 3.82 -6.03 8.30
N VAL A 132 2.79 -6.47 9.01
CA VAL A 132 2.90 -7.09 10.34
C VAL A 132 2.54 -8.58 10.35
N GLN A 133 2.53 -9.17 9.16
CA GLN A 133 2.24 -10.59 8.93
C GLN A 133 3.52 -11.27 8.46
N PRO A 134 4.21 -12.06 9.29
CA PRO A 134 5.50 -12.66 8.93
C PRO A 134 5.43 -13.50 7.64
N ASP A 135 4.30 -14.20 7.45
CA ASP A 135 4.07 -15.11 6.32
C ASP A 135 3.20 -14.47 5.21
N TYR A 136 3.29 -13.15 5.05
CA TYR A 136 2.54 -12.38 4.06
C TYR A 136 2.83 -12.82 2.62
N ALA A 137 4.10 -13.09 2.30
CA ALA A 137 4.53 -13.48 0.95
C ALA A 137 3.90 -14.80 0.49
N HIS A 138 3.60 -15.72 1.42
CA HIS A 138 2.92 -16.99 1.11
C HIS A 138 1.40 -16.92 1.36
N ARG A 139 0.85 -15.72 1.57
CA ARG A 139 -0.58 -15.44 1.81
C ARG A 139 -1.15 -16.20 3.03
N ARG A 140 -0.31 -16.51 4.01
CA ARG A 140 -0.68 -17.23 5.24
C ARG A 140 -0.83 -16.23 6.39
N LEU A 141 -1.97 -15.55 6.40
CA LEU A 141 -2.24 -14.52 7.39
C LEU A 141 -2.74 -15.14 8.70
N THR A 142 -2.25 -14.65 9.83
CA THR A 142 -2.86 -14.94 11.13
C THR A 142 -4.23 -14.28 11.19
N ARG A 143 -5.29 -15.11 11.26
CA ARG A 143 -6.69 -14.68 11.21
C ARG A 143 -7.31 -14.59 12.62
N GLY A 144 -8.21 -13.64 12.82
CA GLY A 144 -9.01 -13.46 14.02
C GLY A 144 -8.52 -12.32 14.92
N ALA A 145 -9.14 -12.25 16.10
CA ALA A 145 -8.81 -11.26 17.11
C ALA A 145 -7.36 -11.39 17.57
N LEU A 146 -6.72 -10.26 17.83
CA LEU A 146 -5.38 -10.19 18.41
C LEU A 146 -5.54 -9.70 19.86
N PRO A 147 -5.62 -10.60 20.86
CA PRO A 147 -5.73 -10.23 22.27
C PRO A 147 -4.42 -9.61 22.78
N GLU A 148 -4.46 -9.06 23.99
CA GLU A 148 -3.25 -8.54 24.64
C GLU A 148 -2.16 -9.64 24.73
N GLY A 149 -0.91 -9.25 24.51
CA GLY A 149 0.23 -10.18 24.46
C GLY A 149 0.44 -10.90 23.12
N HIS A 150 -0.50 -10.81 22.16
CA HIS A 150 -0.33 -11.44 20.85
C HIS A 150 0.95 -10.91 20.14
N PRO A 151 1.78 -11.78 19.52
CA PRO A 151 3.04 -11.37 18.89
C PRO A 151 2.90 -10.22 17.88
N ILE A 152 1.94 -10.31 16.96
CA ILE A 152 1.64 -9.23 16.00
C ILE A 152 1.40 -7.88 16.67
N ARG A 153 0.74 -7.83 17.84
CA ARG A 153 0.53 -6.54 18.56
C ARG A 153 1.86 -5.96 19.03
N ARG A 154 2.80 -6.80 19.47
CA ARG A 154 4.14 -6.35 19.87
C ARG A 154 4.90 -5.78 18.67
N THR A 155 4.85 -6.46 17.52
CA THR A 155 5.42 -5.99 16.25
C THR A 155 4.82 -4.63 15.86
N VAL A 156 3.50 -4.49 15.93
CA VAL A 156 2.79 -3.23 15.65
C VAL A 156 3.28 -2.11 16.56
N TRP A 157 3.28 -2.31 17.89
CA TRP A 157 3.71 -1.28 18.84
C TRP A 157 5.14 -0.86 18.59
N ARG A 158 6.05 -1.83 18.46
CA ARG A 158 7.45 -1.54 18.20
C ARG A 158 7.66 -0.77 16.90
N SER A 159 6.95 -1.15 15.84
CA SER A 159 7.03 -0.49 14.53
C SER A 159 6.54 0.95 14.60
N LEU A 160 5.39 1.19 15.23
CA LEU A 160 4.79 2.51 15.35
C LEU A 160 5.61 3.44 16.26
N GLU A 161 6.20 2.92 17.33
CA GLU A 161 7.06 3.68 18.23
C GLU A 161 8.36 4.12 17.55
N LEU A 162 8.96 3.23 16.74
CA LEU A 162 10.14 3.57 15.94
C LEU A 162 9.80 4.60 14.86
N LEU A 163 8.73 4.41 14.11
CA LEU A 163 8.32 5.36 13.07
C LEU A 163 7.87 6.71 13.64
N GLY A 164 7.26 6.71 14.83
CA GLY A 164 6.81 7.91 15.52
C GLY A 164 7.85 8.58 16.42
N GLN A 165 9.05 7.99 16.55
CA GLN A 165 10.12 8.47 17.43
C GLN A 165 9.68 8.63 18.90
N GLY A 166 8.80 7.74 19.38
CA GLY A 166 8.26 7.80 20.73
C GLY A 166 7.00 6.98 20.93
N PRO A 167 6.50 6.88 22.18
CA PRO A 167 5.28 6.16 22.49
C PRO A 167 4.06 6.80 21.82
N LEU A 168 3.09 5.95 21.45
CA LEU A 168 1.77 6.41 20.99
C LEU A 168 1.01 7.08 22.14
N GLU A 169 0.17 8.06 21.79
CA GLU A 169 -0.78 8.66 22.73
C GLU A 169 -1.68 7.55 23.35
N PRO A 170 -1.94 7.57 24.68
CA PRO A 170 -2.68 6.50 25.36
C PRO A 170 -4.06 6.23 24.75
N GLU A 171 -4.75 7.27 24.30
CA GLU A 171 -6.08 7.22 23.68
C GLU A 171 -6.02 6.43 22.36
N VAL A 172 -5.03 6.74 21.52
CA VAL A 172 -4.80 6.05 20.25
C VAL A 172 -4.45 4.58 20.49
N ARG A 173 -3.58 4.31 21.47
CA ARG A 173 -3.21 2.93 21.84
C ARG A 173 -4.42 2.12 22.31
N ARG A 174 -5.31 2.71 23.13
CA ARG A 174 -6.56 2.08 23.55
C ARG A 174 -7.52 1.86 22.39
N ALA A 175 -7.64 2.80 21.45
CA ALA A 175 -8.50 2.66 20.28
C ALA A 175 -8.02 1.53 19.35
N LEU A 176 -6.72 1.47 19.09
CA LEU A 176 -6.09 0.40 18.31
C LEU A 176 -6.27 -0.97 18.98
N ALA A 177 -6.09 -1.05 20.30
CA ALA A 177 -6.35 -2.27 21.07
C ALA A 177 -7.77 -2.82 20.85
N ARG A 178 -8.79 -1.95 20.92
CA ARG A 178 -10.18 -2.34 20.62
C ARG A 178 -10.35 -2.84 19.19
N CYS A 179 -9.69 -2.19 18.23
CA CYS A 179 -9.74 -2.61 16.82
C CYS A 179 -9.17 -4.02 16.62
N PHE A 180 -8.06 -4.34 17.32
CA PHE A 180 -7.37 -5.63 17.25
C PHE A 180 -8.19 -6.76 17.88
N GLU A 181 -8.81 -6.50 19.02
CA GLU A 181 -9.67 -7.47 19.72
C GLU A 181 -11.00 -7.70 18.99
N ALA A 182 -11.44 -6.74 18.17
CA ALA A 182 -12.67 -6.85 17.39
C ALA A 182 -12.49 -7.54 16.03
N ILE A 183 -11.25 -7.86 15.60
CA ILE A 183 -11.02 -8.46 14.28
C ILE A 183 -11.81 -9.78 14.21
N PRO A 184 -12.73 -9.94 13.24
CA PRO A 184 -13.60 -11.10 13.21
C PRO A 184 -12.83 -12.34 12.75
N THR A 185 -13.39 -13.53 12.99
CA THR A 185 -12.88 -14.77 12.39
C THR A 185 -12.74 -14.63 10.87
N GLY A 186 -11.61 -15.05 10.31
CA GLY A 186 -11.29 -14.86 8.89
C GLY A 186 -10.79 -13.46 8.54
N GLY A 187 -10.87 -12.48 9.44
CA GLY A 187 -10.18 -11.19 9.29
C GLY A 187 -8.71 -11.29 9.70
N ALA A 188 -7.84 -10.45 9.17
CA ALA A 188 -6.43 -10.32 9.57
C ALA A 188 -5.98 -8.87 9.44
N LEU A 189 -5.16 -8.41 10.38
CA LEU A 189 -4.40 -7.16 10.24
C LEU A 189 -3.19 -7.43 9.33
N SER A 190 -3.12 -6.81 8.16
CA SER A 190 -1.99 -6.99 7.24
C SER A 190 -0.93 -5.91 7.44
N HIS A 191 -1.35 -4.64 7.54
CA HIS A 191 -0.43 -3.52 7.64
C HIS A 191 -0.87 -2.44 8.62
N VAL A 192 0.10 -1.66 9.09
CA VAL A 192 -0.09 -0.44 9.89
C VAL A 192 0.75 0.72 9.34
N ALA A 193 0.24 1.95 9.41
CA ALA A 193 0.98 3.13 8.96
C ALA A 193 0.63 4.39 9.77
N PRO A 194 1.59 5.12 10.35
CA PRO A 194 1.31 6.44 10.92
C PRO A 194 0.98 7.45 9.81
N THR A 195 -0.10 8.21 9.96
CA THR A 195 -0.57 9.17 8.94
C THR A 195 0.02 10.57 9.12
N TYR A 196 1.09 10.72 9.91
CA TYR A 196 1.66 12.02 10.32
C TYR A 196 2.06 12.91 9.15
N VAL A 197 2.53 12.32 8.05
CA VAL A 197 2.87 13.06 6.82
C VAL A 197 1.67 13.81 6.23
N ARG A 198 0.44 13.36 6.51
CA ARG A 198 -0.83 13.97 6.07
C ARG A 198 -1.43 14.91 7.12
N GLY A 199 -0.67 15.26 8.16
CA GLY A 199 -1.06 16.23 9.18
C GLY A 199 -2.02 15.69 10.24
N THR A 200 -2.33 14.39 10.22
CA THR A 200 -3.21 13.76 11.22
C THR A 200 -2.40 12.85 12.15
N ARG A 201 -2.65 12.96 13.46
CA ARG A 201 -2.12 12.04 14.48
C ARG A 201 -2.99 10.79 14.59
N SER A 202 -3.09 10.05 13.50
CA SER A 202 -3.81 8.79 13.43
C SER A 202 -2.92 7.68 12.90
N ILE A 203 -3.34 6.43 13.13
CA ILE A 203 -2.71 5.23 12.61
C ILE A 203 -3.67 4.57 11.63
N ARG A 204 -3.22 4.36 10.40
CA ARG A 204 -3.92 3.55 9.41
C ARG A 204 -3.75 2.07 9.72
N LEU A 205 -4.86 1.35 9.73
CA LEU A 205 -4.92 -0.10 9.71
C LEU A 205 -5.33 -0.56 8.32
N VAL A 206 -4.65 -1.58 7.81
CA VAL A 206 -5.07 -2.34 6.63
C VAL A 206 -5.43 -3.74 7.09
N LEU A 207 -6.69 -4.14 6.91
CA LEU A 207 -7.19 -5.43 7.31
C LEU A 207 -7.72 -6.20 6.10
N THR A 208 -7.40 -7.47 5.95
CA THR A 208 -8.11 -8.34 5.01
C THR A 208 -9.25 -9.02 5.77
N MET A 209 -10.47 -9.05 5.24
CA MET A 209 -11.57 -9.78 5.87
C MET A 209 -12.66 -10.18 4.89
N PRO A 210 -13.54 -11.14 5.25
CA PRO A 210 -14.70 -11.45 4.43
C PRO A 210 -15.59 -10.22 4.22
N SER A 211 -15.97 -9.95 2.98
CA SER A 211 -16.76 -8.76 2.60
C SER A 211 -18.03 -8.59 3.44
N ARG A 212 -18.74 -9.69 3.70
CA ARG A 212 -19.94 -9.76 4.56
C ARG A 212 -19.72 -9.34 6.02
N LYS A 213 -18.48 -9.28 6.50
CA LYS A 213 -18.14 -8.94 7.89
C LYS A 213 -17.74 -7.48 8.09
N VAL A 214 -17.49 -6.74 7.01
CA VAL A 214 -17.02 -5.34 7.06
C VAL A 214 -17.96 -4.46 7.87
N TRP A 215 -19.27 -4.46 7.55
CA TRP A 215 -20.22 -3.63 8.28
C TRP A 215 -20.30 -3.98 9.77
N ALA A 216 -20.36 -5.27 10.11
CA ALA A 216 -20.45 -5.70 11.50
C ALA A 216 -19.21 -5.27 12.31
N TYR A 217 -18.02 -5.32 11.70
CA TYR A 217 -16.77 -4.85 12.30
C TYR A 217 -16.80 -3.34 12.55
N LEU A 218 -17.13 -2.55 11.52
CA LEU A 218 -17.20 -1.08 11.61
C LEU A 218 -18.24 -0.62 12.64
N SER A 219 -19.44 -1.21 12.61
CA SER A 219 -20.53 -0.88 13.52
C SER A 219 -20.19 -1.21 14.97
N ARG A 220 -19.54 -2.36 15.22
CA ARG A 220 -19.08 -2.74 16.58
C ARG A 220 -18.09 -1.74 17.16
N LEU A 221 -17.24 -1.16 16.32
CA LEU A 221 -16.23 -0.18 16.73
C LEU A 221 -16.74 1.26 16.76
N GLY A 222 -18.03 1.48 16.48
CA GLY A 222 -18.65 2.81 16.50
C GLY A 222 -18.23 3.70 15.34
N TRP A 223 -17.93 3.12 14.16
CA TRP A 223 -17.65 3.93 12.97
C TRP A 223 -18.82 4.87 12.64
N PRO A 224 -18.59 6.17 12.42
CA PRO A 224 -19.66 7.17 12.33
C PRO A 224 -20.40 7.21 10.98
N GLY A 225 -19.95 6.46 9.98
CA GLY A 225 -20.59 6.40 8.66
C GLY A 225 -21.82 5.50 8.62
N ARG A 226 -22.49 5.44 7.45
CA ARG A 226 -23.76 4.70 7.31
C ARG A 226 -23.53 3.32 6.71
N ARG A 227 -24.40 2.37 7.07
CA ARG A 227 -24.41 1.03 6.45
C ARG A 227 -24.54 1.09 4.93
N ALA A 228 -25.34 2.02 4.43
CA ALA A 228 -25.56 2.23 3.01
C ALA A 228 -24.26 2.61 2.27
N ASP A 229 -23.36 3.37 2.91
CA ASP A 229 -22.09 3.76 2.31
C ASP A 229 -21.19 2.54 2.12
N VAL A 230 -21.09 1.68 3.14
CA VAL A 230 -20.33 0.41 3.07
C VAL A 230 -20.94 -0.55 2.05
N ALA A 231 -22.27 -0.67 2.02
CA ALA A 231 -22.96 -1.51 1.05
C ALA A 231 -22.69 -1.05 -0.39
N ARG A 232 -22.74 0.27 -0.63
CA ARG A 232 -22.38 0.86 -1.92
C ARG A 232 -20.94 0.56 -2.28
N MET A 233 -19.99 0.73 -1.36
CA MET A 233 -18.57 0.43 -1.64
C MET A 233 -18.30 -1.06 -1.93
N LEU A 234 -19.08 -1.98 -1.38
CA LEU A 234 -18.92 -3.42 -1.61
C LEU A 234 -19.63 -3.92 -2.89
N GLU A 235 -20.55 -3.15 -3.45
CA GLU A 235 -21.34 -3.54 -4.63
C GLU A 235 -20.50 -3.98 -5.83
N PRO A 236 -19.40 -3.28 -6.23
CA PRO A 236 -18.59 -3.70 -7.37
C PRO A 236 -17.74 -4.95 -7.06
N PHE A 237 -17.66 -5.33 -5.78
CA PHE A 237 -16.82 -6.41 -5.27
C PHE A 237 -17.64 -7.60 -4.77
N GLN A 238 -18.92 -7.70 -5.13
CA GLN A 238 -19.84 -8.74 -4.64
C GLN A 238 -19.38 -10.18 -4.89
N SER A 239 -18.63 -10.40 -5.97
CA SER A 239 -18.01 -11.68 -6.32
C SER A 239 -16.75 -12.00 -5.50
N SER A 240 -16.24 -11.05 -4.72
CA SER A 240 -15.05 -11.22 -3.89
C SER A 240 -15.44 -11.71 -2.49
N SER A 241 -14.93 -12.89 -2.13
CA SER A 241 -15.14 -13.47 -0.81
C SER A 241 -14.46 -12.66 0.30
N GLU A 242 -13.32 -12.04 -0.02
CA GLU A 242 -12.53 -11.19 0.87
C GLU A 242 -12.24 -9.81 0.23
N VAL A 243 -12.06 -8.82 1.09
CA VAL A 243 -11.68 -7.44 0.72
C VAL A 243 -10.61 -6.92 1.67
N GLU A 244 -9.89 -5.90 1.25
CA GLU A 244 -9.00 -5.11 2.09
C GLU A 244 -9.73 -3.87 2.61
N LEU A 245 -9.73 -3.69 3.92
CA LEU A 245 -10.35 -2.59 4.63
C LEU A 245 -9.26 -1.66 5.17
N TYR A 246 -9.37 -0.38 4.84
CA TYR A 246 -8.44 0.68 5.22
C TYR A 246 -9.15 1.62 6.19
N LEU A 247 -8.64 1.74 7.42
CA LEU A 247 -9.22 2.57 8.47
C LEU A 247 -8.15 3.43 9.13
N ASP A 248 -8.47 4.68 9.41
CA ASP A 248 -7.61 5.55 10.21
C ASP A 248 -8.14 5.63 11.64
N VAL A 249 -7.26 5.46 12.62
CA VAL A 249 -7.59 5.37 14.04
C VAL A 249 -6.87 6.45 14.81
N ALA A 250 -7.61 7.33 15.48
CA ALA A 250 -7.11 8.29 16.46
C ALA A 250 -7.60 7.83 17.86
N ASP A 251 -8.27 8.67 18.63
CA ASP A 251 -9.00 8.28 19.86
C ASP A 251 -10.21 7.35 19.59
N GLY A 252 -10.67 7.31 18.34
CA GLY A 252 -11.64 6.37 17.78
C GLY A 252 -11.40 6.14 16.28
N LEU A 253 -12.36 5.47 15.62
CA LEU A 253 -12.34 5.33 14.17
C LEU A 253 -12.63 6.68 13.52
N LEU A 254 -11.75 7.13 12.62
CA LEU A 254 -12.01 8.29 11.81
C LEU A 254 -13.09 7.98 10.74
N PRO A 255 -13.80 9.01 10.26
CA PRO A 255 -14.93 8.78 9.34
C PRO A 255 -14.56 8.21 7.97
N SER A 256 -13.33 8.42 7.50
CA SER A 256 -12.88 7.93 6.20
C SER A 256 -12.65 6.42 6.22
N VAL A 257 -13.12 5.72 5.19
CA VAL A 257 -12.90 4.28 5.02
C VAL A 257 -12.51 3.99 3.58
N GLY A 258 -11.56 3.07 3.40
CA GLY A 258 -11.23 2.50 2.10
C GLY A 258 -11.60 1.02 2.03
N ILE A 259 -12.09 0.56 0.88
CA ILE A 259 -12.30 -0.87 0.59
C ILE A 259 -11.63 -1.17 -0.74
N GLY A 260 -10.73 -2.14 -0.75
CA GLY A 260 -10.08 -2.64 -1.95
C GLY A 260 -10.30 -4.13 -2.16
N ILE A 261 -9.97 -4.60 -3.35
CA ILE A 261 -9.91 -6.03 -3.68
C ILE A 261 -8.48 -6.44 -3.95
N GLY A 262 -8.21 -7.74 -3.79
CA GLY A 262 -6.94 -8.31 -4.21
C GLY A 262 -6.65 -8.11 -5.70
N LEU A 263 -5.45 -8.51 -6.10
CA LEU A 263 -4.91 -8.33 -7.44
C LEU A 263 -5.88 -8.82 -8.52
N LEU A 264 -6.20 -7.92 -9.45
CA LEU A 264 -6.81 -8.22 -10.73
C LEU A 264 -5.72 -8.78 -11.64
N GLU A 265 -5.93 -10.02 -12.04
CA GLU A 265 -5.11 -10.74 -13.00
C GLU A 265 -5.70 -10.59 -14.42
N PRO A 266 -4.93 -10.89 -15.47
CA PRO A 266 -5.48 -10.99 -16.82
C PRO A 266 -6.67 -11.95 -16.87
N ASP A 267 -7.64 -11.66 -17.72
CA ASP A 267 -8.84 -12.48 -17.95
C ASP A 267 -9.75 -12.70 -16.72
N GLU A 268 -9.52 -11.97 -15.61
CA GLU A 268 -10.35 -12.03 -14.41
C GLU A 268 -11.82 -11.69 -14.75
N PRO A 269 -12.77 -12.64 -14.58
CA PRO A 269 -14.17 -12.46 -14.98
C PRO A 269 -14.88 -11.27 -14.33
N ARG A 270 -14.34 -10.77 -13.22
CA ARG A 270 -14.87 -9.60 -12.49
C ARG A 270 -14.63 -8.28 -13.20
N ILE A 271 -13.65 -8.19 -14.11
CA ILE A 271 -13.20 -6.92 -14.72
C ILE A 271 -14.35 -6.18 -15.43
N PRO A 272 -15.14 -6.80 -16.33
CA PRO A 272 -16.19 -6.07 -17.04
C PRO A 272 -17.23 -5.46 -16.09
N PHE A 273 -17.78 -6.26 -15.18
CA PHE A 273 -18.78 -5.82 -14.22
C PHE A 273 -18.27 -4.72 -13.29
N LEU A 274 -17.03 -4.87 -12.80
CA LEU A 274 -16.39 -3.88 -11.93
C LEU A 274 -16.33 -2.52 -12.63
N PHE A 275 -15.75 -2.43 -13.82
CA PHE A 275 -15.57 -1.14 -14.49
C PHE A 275 -16.88 -0.57 -15.03
N GLU A 276 -17.82 -1.39 -15.51
CA GLU A 276 -19.16 -0.92 -15.86
C GLU A 276 -19.83 -0.22 -14.66
N ARG A 277 -19.72 -0.81 -13.46
CA ARG A 277 -20.27 -0.22 -12.24
C ARG A 277 -19.58 1.11 -11.90
N LEU A 278 -18.24 1.15 -11.91
CA LEU A 278 -17.49 2.37 -11.58
C LEU A 278 -17.76 3.51 -12.58
N ILE A 279 -17.88 3.19 -13.87
CA ILE A 279 -18.25 4.16 -14.92
C ILE A 279 -19.68 4.66 -14.73
N SER A 280 -20.62 3.77 -14.43
CA SER A 280 -22.02 4.16 -14.17
C SER A 280 -22.18 5.12 -12.98
N TRP A 281 -21.23 5.10 -12.05
CA TRP A 281 -21.17 6.02 -10.91
C TRP A 281 -20.40 7.30 -11.18
N GLY A 282 -19.78 7.44 -12.35
CA GLY A 282 -18.96 8.58 -12.71
C GLY A 282 -17.62 8.66 -11.95
N ILE A 283 -17.17 7.56 -11.33
CA ILE A 283 -15.90 7.52 -10.56
C ILE A 283 -14.78 6.79 -11.31
N CYS A 284 -15.04 6.39 -12.55
CA CYS A 284 -14.07 5.88 -13.50
C CYS A 284 -14.43 6.35 -14.91
N THR A 285 -13.44 6.73 -15.73
CA THR A 285 -13.67 6.99 -17.16
C THR A 285 -13.42 5.75 -18.02
N PRO A 286 -14.04 5.64 -19.21
CA PRO A 286 -13.73 4.57 -20.16
C PRO A 286 -12.23 4.49 -20.50
N GLU A 287 -11.57 5.64 -20.68
CA GLU A 287 -10.14 5.70 -20.99
C GLU A 287 -9.28 5.16 -19.85
N LYS A 288 -9.67 5.43 -18.61
CA LYS A 288 -9.00 4.89 -17.40
C LYS A 288 -9.21 3.39 -17.28
N ARG A 289 -10.42 2.87 -17.52
CA ARG A 289 -10.69 1.43 -17.63
C ARG A 289 -9.77 0.80 -18.67
N ASP A 290 -9.75 1.35 -19.89
CA ASP A 290 -8.96 0.82 -21.00
C ASP A 290 -7.46 0.84 -20.66
N GLY A 291 -7.01 1.88 -19.95
CA GLY A 291 -5.67 1.94 -19.38
C GLY A 291 -5.39 0.84 -18.36
N VAL A 292 -6.32 0.50 -17.45
CA VAL A 292 -6.12 -0.64 -16.54
C VAL A 292 -6.08 -1.95 -17.31
N VAL A 293 -7.02 -2.18 -18.22
CA VAL A 293 -7.06 -3.43 -19.01
C VAL A 293 -5.81 -3.60 -19.85
N ALA A 294 -5.33 -2.54 -20.51
CA ALA A 294 -4.09 -2.58 -21.30
C ALA A 294 -2.83 -2.81 -20.45
N TRP A 295 -2.87 -2.41 -19.16
CA TRP A 295 -1.78 -2.69 -18.23
C TRP A 295 -1.71 -4.15 -17.83
N LEU A 296 -2.85 -4.83 -17.67
CA LEU A 296 -2.87 -6.22 -17.25
C LEU A 296 -2.20 -7.12 -18.29
N GLY A 297 -1.40 -8.06 -17.83
CA GLY A 297 -0.79 -9.05 -18.71
C GLY A 297 0.40 -9.74 -18.08
N GLU A 298 1.02 -10.60 -18.87
CA GLU A 298 2.25 -11.28 -18.51
C GLU A 298 3.24 -11.19 -19.67
N ASP A 299 4.51 -11.00 -19.35
CA ASP A 299 5.60 -11.10 -20.31
C ASP A 299 6.47 -12.29 -19.87
N GLU A 300 6.41 -13.40 -20.59
CA GLU A 300 7.01 -14.69 -20.21
C GLU A 300 8.53 -14.61 -20.03
N ARG A 301 9.19 -13.82 -20.87
CA ARG A 301 10.65 -13.76 -20.92
C ARG A 301 11.17 -12.34 -21.14
N VAL A 302 11.42 -11.63 -20.04
CA VAL A 302 12.04 -10.31 -20.04
C VAL A 302 13.39 -10.31 -19.35
N LEU A 303 14.38 -9.64 -19.96
CA LEU A 303 15.65 -9.35 -19.29
C LEU A 303 15.54 -7.96 -18.65
N LEU A 304 15.15 -7.91 -17.38
CA LEU A 304 15.08 -6.64 -16.66
C LEU A 304 16.49 -6.09 -16.40
N PRO A 305 16.67 -4.76 -16.46
CA PRO A 305 17.96 -4.15 -16.19
C PRO A 305 18.54 -4.58 -14.83
N GLY A 306 19.76 -5.12 -14.82
CA GLY A 306 20.42 -5.58 -13.59
C GLY A 306 20.15 -7.04 -13.21
N LEU A 307 19.21 -7.71 -13.87
CA LEU A 307 19.09 -9.17 -13.78
C LEU A 307 20.00 -9.83 -14.82
N ARG A 308 20.53 -11.01 -14.46
CA ARG A 308 21.40 -11.82 -15.32
C ARG A 308 20.64 -12.92 -16.06
N VAL A 309 19.44 -13.24 -15.58
CA VAL A 309 18.59 -14.29 -16.13
C VAL A 309 17.28 -13.68 -16.61
N PRO A 310 16.72 -14.17 -17.72
CA PRO A 310 15.36 -13.84 -18.09
C PRO A 310 14.39 -14.15 -16.95
N SER A 311 13.36 -13.34 -16.83
CA SER A 311 12.34 -13.43 -15.80
C SER A 311 10.97 -13.28 -16.43
N GLN A 312 9.95 -13.87 -15.81
CA GLN A 312 8.56 -13.56 -16.10
C GLN A 312 8.19 -12.25 -15.41
N LEU A 313 7.56 -11.35 -16.14
CA LEU A 313 6.94 -10.14 -15.59
C LEU A 313 5.44 -10.32 -15.55
N LEU A 314 4.87 -10.19 -14.37
CA LEU A 314 3.43 -10.20 -14.16
C LEU A 314 2.98 -8.76 -13.95
N ARG A 315 1.96 -8.31 -14.68
CA ARG A 315 1.38 -6.97 -14.58
C ARG A 315 -0.07 -7.11 -14.12
N TRP A 316 -0.31 -6.73 -12.87
CA TRP A 316 -1.59 -6.88 -12.19
C TRP A 316 -2.06 -5.53 -11.66
N ALA A 317 -3.28 -5.45 -11.12
CA ALA A 317 -3.77 -4.21 -10.54
C ALA A 317 -4.60 -4.42 -9.29
N MET A 318 -4.43 -3.59 -8.26
CA MET A 318 -5.38 -3.50 -7.16
C MET A 318 -6.35 -2.33 -7.39
N ILE A 319 -7.63 -2.51 -7.05
CA ILE A 319 -8.62 -1.43 -7.08
C ILE A 319 -9.08 -1.13 -5.65
N LYS A 320 -9.20 0.16 -5.34
CA LYS A 320 -9.64 0.65 -4.03
C LYS A 320 -10.66 1.77 -4.18
N LEU A 321 -11.75 1.66 -3.43
CA LEU A 321 -12.73 2.71 -3.24
C LEU A 321 -12.48 3.41 -1.91
N VAL A 322 -12.60 4.73 -1.90
CA VAL A 322 -12.41 5.55 -0.69
C VAL A 322 -13.62 6.43 -0.48
N HIS A 323 -14.27 6.25 0.67
CA HIS A 323 -15.32 7.12 1.16
C HIS A 323 -14.74 8.12 2.16
N ARG A 324 -15.06 9.41 1.96
CA ARG A 324 -14.81 10.48 2.93
C ARG A 324 -16.10 11.29 3.10
N PRO A 325 -16.51 11.65 4.33
CA PRO A 325 -17.70 12.46 4.52
C PRO A 325 -17.65 13.77 3.73
N GLY A 326 -18.77 14.13 3.11
CA GLY A 326 -18.90 15.37 2.34
C GLY A 326 -18.11 15.40 1.02
N ARG A 327 -17.51 14.28 0.60
CA ARG A 327 -16.82 14.15 -0.69
C ARG A 327 -17.47 13.04 -1.53
N PRO A 328 -17.41 13.15 -2.87
CA PRO A 328 -17.74 12.04 -3.75
C PRO A 328 -16.91 10.79 -3.41
N LEU A 329 -17.47 9.63 -3.73
CA LEU A 329 -16.74 8.36 -3.66
C LEU A 329 -15.57 8.42 -4.65
N GLU A 330 -14.37 8.03 -4.21
CA GLU A 330 -13.17 8.04 -5.05
C GLU A 330 -12.79 6.60 -5.39
N ALA A 331 -12.39 6.35 -6.65
CA ALA A 331 -11.82 5.08 -7.07
C ALA A 331 -10.36 5.24 -7.49
N LYS A 332 -9.53 4.31 -7.03
CA LYS A 332 -8.09 4.28 -7.26
C LYS A 332 -7.65 2.93 -7.81
N VAL A 333 -6.61 2.96 -8.63
CA VAL A 333 -5.93 1.76 -9.13
C VAL A 333 -4.44 1.82 -8.80
N TYR A 334 -3.90 0.65 -8.47
CA TYR A 334 -2.47 0.43 -8.25
C TYR A 334 -1.97 -0.56 -9.32
N PRO A 335 -1.48 -0.09 -10.49
CA PRO A 335 -0.81 -0.96 -11.46
C PRO A 335 0.48 -1.51 -10.87
N GLU A 336 0.44 -2.76 -10.44
CA GLU A 336 1.55 -3.48 -9.83
C GLU A 336 2.26 -4.36 -10.84
N PHE A 337 3.56 -4.55 -10.64
CA PHE A 337 4.31 -5.56 -11.37
C PHE A 337 5.07 -6.47 -10.42
N HIS A 338 5.16 -7.75 -10.77
CA HIS A 338 5.93 -8.75 -10.06
C HIS A 338 6.90 -9.43 -10.99
N VAL A 339 8.10 -9.69 -10.48
CA VAL A 339 9.16 -10.37 -11.23
C VAL A 339 9.35 -11.75 -10.65
N ARG A 340 9.13 -12.79 -11.46
CA ARG A 340 9.43 -14.19 -11.12
C ARG A 340 10.61 -14.67 -11.97
N PRO A 341 11.58 -15.40 -11.41
CA PRO A 341 12.57 -16.08 -12.24
C PRO A 341 11.84 -16.98 -13.24
N ALA A 342 12.16 -16.85 -14.54
CA ALA A 342 11.72 -17.83 -15.52
C ALA A 342 12.62 -19.05 -15.30
N TYR A 343 12.17 -19.99 -14.47
CA TYR A 343 12.81 -21.30 -14.44
C TYR A 343 12.59 -21.92 -15.82
N PHE A 344 13.65 -22.49 -16.39
CA PHE A 344 13.62 -23.08 -17.73
C PHE A 344 12.47 -24.09 -17.81
N ASP A 345 11.47 -23.79 -18.65
CA ASP A 345 10.58 -24.81 -19.21
C ASP A 345 11.37 -25.79 -20.10
#